data_AF-B7Q500-F1
#
_entry.id   AF-B7Q500-F1
#
_cell.length_a   1.000
_cell.length_b   1.000
_cell.length_c   1.000
_cell.angle_alpha   90.00
_cell.angle_beta   90.00
_cell.angle_gamma   90.00
#
_symmetry.space_group_name_H-M   'P 1'
#
loop_
_entity.id
_entity.type
_entity.pdbx_description
1 polymer ?
#
loop_
_entity_poly.entity_id
_entity_poly.type
_entity_poly.pdbx_seq_one_letter_code
_entity_poly.pdbx_strand_id
1 'polypeptide(L)'
;MIPKPQDPRRIIVNMIQHSKCGWEESSQSLAELGFLLMDAFGPRTGFGRGPNTAISNDCCQLGLSIILEIFKVNKIACYNILDLLSKRLLPKTTAPVEHYFELFARMIQACPQLLVQCQARIQQLLGQLPNLPCHTTTQLLRAATPLIKVSLALRDWLMIMLRKLVFHR
;
A
#
# COMPACT_ATOMS: atom_id res chain seq x y z
N MET A 1 8.54 -40.83 0.00
CA MET A 1 8.44 -39.51 -0.65
C MET A 1 8.35 -38.47 0.45
N ILE A 2 9.33 -37.57 0.59
CA ILE A 2 9.26 -36.45 1.54
C ILE A 2 8.34 -35.40 0.91
N PRO A 3 7.27 -34.94 1.57
CA PRO A 3 6.41 -33.88 1.04
C PRO A 3 7.25 -32.64 0.75
N LYS A 4 7.11 -32.07 -0.45
CA LYS A 4 7.77 -30.81 -0.78
C LYS A 4 7.32 -29.75 0.25
N PRO A 5 8.24 -28.97 0.84
CA PRO A 5 7.87 -27.88 1.73
C PRO A 5 6.90 -26.95 0.99
N GLN A 6 5.73 -26.72 1.58
CA GLN A 6 4.75 -25.81 0.99
C GLN A 6 5.23 -24.37 1.17
N ASP A 7 5.09 -23.56 0.13
CA ASP A 7 5.42 -22.13 0.17
C ASP A 7 4.59 -21.42 1.27
N PRO A 8 5.21 -20.84 2.31
CA PRO A 8 4.49 -20.19 3.40
C PRO A 8 3.58 -19.06 2.91
N ARG A 9 3.95 -18.38 1.81
CA ARG A 9 3.09 -17.35 1.19
C ARG A 9 1.76 -17.93 0.76
N ARG A 10 1.77 -19.09 0.11
CA ARG A 10 0.57 -19.77 -0.36
C ARG A 10 -0.31 -20.21 0.81
N ILE A 11 0.28 -20.72 1.89
CA ILE A 11 -0.47 -21.15 3.08
C ILE A 11 -1.19 -19.96 3.71
N ILE A 12 -0.48 -18.86 3.95
CA ILE A 12 -1.03 -17.67 4.61
C ILE A 12 -2.11 -17.01 3.75
N VAL A 13 -1.87 -16.85 2.45
CA VAL A 13 -2.86 -16.29 1.51
C VAL A 13 -4.11 -17.17 1.47
N ASN A 14 -3.96 -18.49 1.40
CA ASN A 14 -5.11 -19.40 1.45
C ASN A 14 -5.87 -19.29 2.78
N MET A 15 -5.16 -19.17 3.91
CA MET A 15 -5.81 -19.00 5.22
C MET A 15 -6.68 -17.74 5.24
N ILE A 16 -6.18 -16.61 4.73
CA ILE A 16 -6.91 -15.34 4.67
C ILE A 16 -8.16 -15.48 3.77
N GLN A 17 -8.04 -16.14 2.62
CA GLN A 17 -9.16 -16.32 1.68
C GLN A 17 -10.31 -17.16 2.24
N HIS A 18 -10.00 -18.15 3.08
CA HIS A 18 -10.99 -19.12 3.56
C HIS A 18 -11.55 -18.76 4.95
N SER A 19 -11.03 -17.72 5.59
CA SER A 19 -11.53 -17.27 6.89
C SER A 19 -12.70 -16.30 6.73
N LYS A 20 -13.93 -16.83 6.79
CA LYS A 20 -15.16 -16.09 6.41
C LYS A 20 -15.92 -15.42 7.57
N CYS A 21 -15.53 -15.60 8.84
CA CYS A 21 -16.31 -15.07 9.97
C CYS A 21 -15.45 -14.65 11.18
N GLY A 22 -15.70 -13.47 11.76
CA GLY A 22 -15.09 -13.01 13.02
C GLY A 22 -13.67 -12.45 12.93
N TRP A 23 -13.12 -12.25 11.72
CA TRP A 23 -11.72 -11.89 11.49
C TRP A 23 -11.46 -10.39 11.35
N GLU A 24 -12.37 -9.52 11.78
CA GLU A 24 -12.16 -8.06 11.67
C GLU A 24 -10.91 -7.60 12.42
N GLU A 25 -10.80 -7.99 13.70
CA GLU A 25 -9.62 -7.68 14.54
C GLU A 25 -8.36 -8.40 14.04
N SER A 26 -8.49 -9.66 13.60
CA SER A 26 -7.37 -10.42 13.02
C SER A 26 -6.89 -9.83 11.69
N SER A 27 -7.79 -9.27 10.87
CA SER A 27 -7.47 -8.62 9.59
C SER A 27 -6.62 -7.38 9.82
N GLN A 28 -6.91 -6.61 10.86
CA GLN A 28 -6.11 -5.45 11.24
C GLN A 28 -4.69 -5.88 11.65
N SER A 29 -4.57 -6.83 12.58
CA SER A 29 -3.27 -7.32 13.06
C SER A 29 -2.44 -7.97 11.95
N LEU A 30 -3.08 -8.67 11.01
CA LEU A 30 -2.40 -9.25 9.85
C LEU A 30 -1.99 -8.19 8.81
N ALA A 31 -2.77 -7.12 8.63
CA ALA A 31 -2.35 -6.00 7.81
C ALA A 31 -1.12 -5.33 8.42
N GLU A 32 -1.13 -5.11 9.74
CA GLU A 32 0.03 -4.59 10.49
C GLU A 32 1.25 -5.50 10.36
N LEU A 33 1.09 -6.82 10.44
CA LEU A 33 2.16 -7.79 10.17
C LEU A 33 2.69 -7.68 8.74
N GLY A 34 1.79 -7.57 7.75
CA GLY A 34 2.18 -7.41 6.35
C GLY A 34 3.02 -6.14 6.14
N PHE A 35 2.62 -5.04 6.77
CA PHE A 35 3.40 -3.81 6.74
C PHE A 35 4.72 -3.94 7.51
N LEU A 36 4.76 -4.64 8.65
CA LEU A 36 5.99 -4.90 9.40
C LEU A 36 7.00 -5.68 8.54
N LEU A 37 6.54 -6.66 7.76
CA LEU A 37 7.39 -7.37 6.80
C LEU A 37 7.93 -6.44 5.71
N MET A 38 7.09 -5.57 5.15
CA MET A 38 7.52 -4.57 4.16
C MET A 38 8.50 -3.54 4.75
N ASP A 39 8.32 -3.14 6.01
CA ASP A 39 9.21 -2.21 6.72
C ASP A 39 10.57 -2.87 7.01
N ALA A 40 10.55 -4.14 7.44
CA ALA A 40 11.76 -4.88 7.81
C ALA A 40 12.57 -5.30 6.58
N PHE A 41 11.92 -5.75 5.51
CA PHE A 41 12.56 -6.42 4.38
C PHE A 41 12.45 -5.66 3.05
N GLY A 42 11.86 -4.47 3.05
CA GLY A 42 11.81 -3.60 1.88
C GLY A 42 13.19 -3.11 1.42
N PRO A 43 13.29 -2.53 0.21
CA PRO A 43 14.55 -2.04 -0.32
C PRO A 43 15.24 -1.05 0.61
N ARG A 44 16.53 -1.23 0.83
CA ARG A 44 17.35 -0.33 1.67
C ARG A 44 18.44 0.30 0.81
N THR A 45 18.48 1.63 0.78
CA THR A 45 19.59 2.39 0.19
C THR A 45 20.51 2.90 1.30
N GLY A 46 21.77 2.48 1.31
CA GLY A 46 22.76 2.97 2.28
C GLY A 46 24.10 2.25 2.21
N PHE A 47 25.19 3.00 2.38
CA PHE A 47 26.55 2.48 2.42
C PHE A 47 26.71 1.54 3.62
N GLY A 48 27.26 0.33 3.41
CA GLY A 48 27.47 -0.67 4.46
C GLY A 48 26.26 -1.55 4.82
N ARG A 49 25.10 -1.36 4.18
CA ARG A 49 23.97 -2.31 4.29
C ARG A 49 24.06 -3.32 3.14
N GLY A 50 24.17 -4.60 3.48
CA GLY A 50 24.32 -5.69 2.51
C GLY A 50 23.20 -5.72 1.47
N PRO A 51 23.45 -6.33 0.30
CA PRO A 51 22.49 -6.35 -0.81
C PRO A 51 21.15 -6.90 -0.34
N ASN A 52 20.06 -6.37 -0.90
CA ASN A 52 18.74 -7.00 -0.80
C ASN A 52 18.89 -8.47 -1.23
N THR A 53 18.83 -9.39 -0.28
CA THR A 53 18.92 -10.82 -0.57
C THR A 53 17.60 -11.27 -1.22
N ALA A 54 17.65 -12.38 -1.98
CA ALA A 54 16.43 -13.00 -2.50
C ALA A 54 15.39 -13.23 -1.39
N ILE A 55 15.85 -13.65 -0.20
CA ILE A 55 15.03 -13.85 0.99
C ILE A 55 14.36 -12.55 1.46
N SER A 56 15.10 -11.42 1.47
CA SER A 56 14.53 -10.12 1.84
C SER A 56 13.43 -9.70 0.86
N ASN A 57 13.67 -9.88 -0.44
CA ASN A 57 12.65 -9.60 -1.45
C ASN A 57 11.42 -10.49 -1.27
N ASP A 58 11.60 -11.79 -1.03
CA ASP A 58 10.51 -12.75 -0.82
C ASP A 58 9.68 -12.38 0.42
N CYS A 59 10.31 -11.97 1.52
CA CYS A 59 9.61 -11.49 2.72
C CYS A 59 8.84 -10.19 2.48
N CYS A 60 9.41 -9.24 1.73
CA CYS A 60 8.70 -8.02 1.35
C CYS A 60 7.48 -8.33 0.46
N GLN A 61 7.64 -9.23 -0.50
CA GLN A 61 6.56 -9.68 -1.38
C GLN A 61 5.48 -10.46 -0.64
N LEU A 62 5.86 -11.25 0.38
CA LEU A 62 4.92 -11.87 1.31
C LEU A 62 4.08 -10.81 2.03
N GLY A 63 4.72 -9.79 2.60
CA GLY A 63 4.02 -8.67 3.26
C GLY A 63 3.02 -7.98 2.34
N LEU A 64 3.45 -7.65 1.12
CA LEU A 64 2.57 -7.08 0.09
C LEU A 64 1.37 -7.98 -0.22
N SER A 65 1.59 -9.30 -0.31
CA SER A 65 0.53 -10.28 -0.63
C SER A 65 -0.49 -10.43 0.48
N ILE A 66 -0.03 -10.43 1.73
CA ILE A 66 -0.88 -10.48 2.92
C ILE A 66 -1.82 -9.28 2.91
N ILE A 67 -1.28 -8.07 2.75
CA ILE A 67 -2.07 -6.83 2.75
C ILE A 67 -3.09 -6.84 1.60
N LEU A 68 -2.66 -7.23 0.40
CA LEU A 68 -3.53 -7.30 -0.77
C LEU A 68 -4.69 -8.28 -0.59
N GLU A 69 -4.44 -9.43 0.03
CA GLU A 69 -5.49 -10.43 0.19
C GLU A 69 -6.49 -10.00 1.28
N ILE A 70 -6.01 -9.42 2.37
CA ILE A 70 -6.87 -8.81 3.39
C ILE A 70 -7.73 -7.71 2.76
N PHE A 71 -7.13 -6.85 1.93
CA PHE A 71 -7.84 -5.78 1.25
C PHE A 71 -8.97 -6.27 0.33
N LYS A 72 -8.80 -7.42 -0.32
CA LYS A 72 -9.84 -8.02 -1.19
C LYS A 72 -10.98 -8.64 -0.38
N VAL A 73 -10.66 -9.31 0.71
CA VAL A 73 -11.63 -10.09 1.50
C VAL A 73 -12.38 -9.21 2.50
N ASN A 74 -11.70 -8.22 3.09
CA ASN A 74 -12.24 -7.35 4.12
C ASN A 74 -12.28 -5.88 3.66
N LYS A 75 -13.48 -5.40 3.31
CA LYS A 75 -13.71 -4.02 2.88
C LYS A 75 -13.47 -3.00 4.00
N ILE A 76 -13.74 -3.37 5.26
CA ILE A 76 -13.57 -2.50 6.42
C ILE A 76 -12.07 -2.23 6.66
N ALA A 77 -11.22 -3.22 6.38
CA ALA A 77 -9.77 -3.08 6.46
C ALA A 77 -9.18 -2.03 5.49
N CYS A 78 -9.91 -1.63 4.43
CA CYS A 78 -9.44 -0.62 3.47
C CYS A 78 -9.02 0.68 4.16
N TYR A 79 -9.81 1.18 5.12
CA TYR A 79 -9.50 2.43 5.81
C TYR A 79 -8.19 2.33 6.58
N ASN A 80 -8.02 1.26 7.37
CA ASN A 80 -6.81 1.02 8.15
C ASN A 80 -5.57 0.83 7.25
N ILE A 81 -5.70 0.05 6.17
CA ILE A 81 -4.59 -0.17 5.22
C ILE A 81 -4.14 1.14 4.58
N LEU A 82 -5.08 2.01 4.15
CA LEU A 82 -4.74 3.32 3.58
C LEU A 82 -4.11 4.25 4.60
N ASP A 83 -4.55 4.23 5.86
CA ASP A 83 -3.92 4.99 6.95
C ASP A 83 -2.48 4.52 7.23
N LEU A 84 -2.27 3.20 7.30
CA LEU A 84 -0.96 2.58 7.48
C LEU A 84 -0.02 2.87 6.29
N LEU A 85 -0.55 2.86 5.07
CA LEU A 85 0.17 3.23 3.87
C LEU A 85 0.58 4.71 3.92
N SER A 86 -0.36 5.62 4.23
CA SER A 86 -0.11 7.06 4.30
C SER A 86 1.00 7.40 5.30
N LYS A 87 1.04 6.74 6.46
CA LYS A 87 2.07 6.97 7.48
C LYS A 87 3.50 6.66 7.01
N ARG A 88 3.65 5.78 6.01
CA ARG A 88 4.96 5.32 5.47
C ARG A 88 5.40 6.10 4.24
N LEU A 89 4.47 6.73 3.54
CA LEU A 89 4.77 7.59 2.40
C LEU A 89 5.28 8.98 2.81
N LEU A 90 5.01 9.43 4.04
CA LEU A 90 5.62 10.65 4.56
C LEU A 90 7.10 10.42 4.88
N PRO A 91 8.01 11.30 4.41
CA PRO A 91 9.45 11.15 4.60
C PRO A 91 9.83 11.44 6.05
N LYS A 92 9.66 10.44 6.93
CA LYS A 92 10.28 10.44 8.27
C LYS A 92 11.68 9.84 8.25
N THR A 93 12.04 9.15 7.16
CA THR A 93 13.29 8.42 7.00
C THR A 93 13.78 8.54 5.56
N THR A 94 15.08 8.39 5.33
CA THR A 94 15.69 8.34 3.99
C THR A 94 15.52 6.98 3.32
N ALA A 95 14.59 6.14 3.80
CA ALA A 95 14.39 4.80 3.28
C ALA A 95 13.62 4.86 1.94
N PRO A 96 13.94 3.98 0.99
CA PRO A 96 13.14 3.75 -0.22
C PRO A 96 11.67 3.47 0.12
N VAL A 97 10.75 4.01 -0.68
CA VAL A 97 9.29 3.89 -0.49
C VAL A 97 8.58 3.26 -1.69
N GLU A 98 9.33 2.82 -2.69
CA GLU A 98 8.85 2.32 -3.99
C GLU A 98 7.91 1.12 -3.84
N HIS A 99 8.20 0.21 -2.90
CA HIS A 99 7.37 -0.97 -2.63
C HIS A 99 5.99 -0.62 -2.07
N TYR A 100 5.83 0.53 -1.40
CA TYR A 100 4.52 1.03 -0.97
C TYR A 100 3.72 1.59 -2.15
N PHE A 101 4.38 2.22 -3.12
CA PHE A 101 3.74 2.63 -4.37
C PHE A 101 3.30 1.43 -5.21
N GLU A 102 4.08 0.36 -5.23
CA GLU A 102 3.66 -0.91 -5.84
C GLU A 102 2.41 -1.46 -5.15
N LEU A 103 2.41 -1.54 -3.81
CA LEU A 103 1.24 -1.96 -3.04
C LEU A 103 -0.01 -1.14 -3.41
N PHE A 104 0.11 0.20 -3.42
CA PHE A 104 -1.00 1.08 -3.75
C PHE A 104 -1.52 0.86 -5.19
N ALA A 105 -0.62 0.75 -6.16
CA ALA A 105 -0.98 0.46 -7.54
C ALA A 105 -1.71 -0.89 -7.67
N ARG A 106 -1.25 -1.92 -6.96
CA ARG A 106 -1.88 -3.23 -6.97
C ARG A 106 -3.24 -3.24 -6.29
N MET A 107 -3.43 -2.46 -5.21
CA MET A 107 -4.74 -2.28 -4.59
C MET A 107 -5.73 -1.64 -5.57
N ILE A 108 -5.31 -0.60 -6.31
CA ILE A 108 -6.13 0.05 -7.34
C ILE A 108 -6.48 -0.94 -8.46
N GLN A 109 -5.53 -1.76 -8.89
CA GLN A 109 -5.78 -2.79 -9.91
C GLN A 109 -6.75 -3.87 -9.42
N ALA A 110 -6.62 -4.30 -8.17
CA ALA A 110 -7.40 -5.40 -7.62
C ALA A 110 -8.86 -5.00 -7.33
N CYS A 111 -9.10 -3.85 -6.70
CA CYS A 111 -10.44 -3.44 -6.27
C CYS A 111 -10.65 -1.92 -6.42
N PRO A 112 -10.69 -1.37 -7.66
CA PRO A 112 -10.81 0.07 -7.87
C PRO A 112 -12.13 0.63 -7.30
N GLN A 113 -13.23 -0.11 -7.40
CA GLN A 113 -14.54 0.30 -6.88
C GLN A 113 -14.53 0.47 -5.35
N LEU A 114 -13.81 -0.38 -4.62
CA LEU A 114 -13.66 -0.25 -3.17
C LEU A 114 -12.93 1.04 -2.81
N LEU A 115 -11.88 1.40 -3.54
CA LEU A 115 -11.14 2.65 -3.31
C LEU A 115 -11.95 3.89 -3.68
N VAL A 116 -12.84 3.80 -4.68
CA VAL A 116 -13.80 4.89 -4.97
C VAL A 116 -14.77 5.07 -3.80
N GLN A 117 -15.25 4.00 -3.17
CA GLN A 117 -16.09 4.08 -1.97
C GLN A 117 -15.33 4.68 -0.77
N CYS A 118 -14.01 4.46 -0.69
CA CYS A 118 -13.13 5.04 0.32
C CYS A 118 -12.49 6.37 -0.11
N GLN A 119 -13.18 7.18 -0.93
CA GLN A 119 -12.65 8.41 -1.52
C GLN A 119 -12.01 9.36 -0.49
N ALA A 120 -12.61 9.51 0.70
CA ALA A 120 -12.08 10.41 1.74
C ALA A 120 -10.64 10.05 2.16
N ARG A 121 -10.31 8.75 2.26
CA ARG A 121 -8.94 8.29 2.59
C ARG A 121 -7.98 8.52 1.43
N ILE A 122 -8.44 8.32 0.19
CA ILE A 122 -7.63 8.62 -0.99
C ILE A 122 -7.35 10.12 -1.09
N GLN A 123 -8.33 10.97 -0.82
CA GLN A 123 -8.14 12.42 -0.75
C GLN A 123 -7.18 12.80 0.38
N GLN A 124 -7.24 12.16 1.55
CA GLN A 124 -6.26 12.39 2.61
C GLN A 124 -4.84 12.01 2.21
N LEU A 125 -4.68 10.87 1.53
CA LEU A 125 -3.39 10.41 1.02
C LEU A 125 -2.82 11.38 -0.03
N LEU A 126 -3.61 11.75 -1.02
CA LEU A 126 -3.22 12.73 -2.04
C LEU A 126 -3.11 14.15 -1.48
N GLY A 127 -3.78 14.45 -0.37
CA GLY A 127 -3.66 15.73 0.33
C GLY A 127 -2.26 15.96 0.90
N GLN A 128 -1.45 14.91 1.03
CA GLN A 128 -0.08 15.00 1.52
C GLN A 128 0.92 15.47 0.46
N LEU A 129 0.54 15.56 -0.83
CA LEU A 129 1.42 15.98 -1.93
C LEU A 129 2.29 17.22 -1.64
N PRO A 130 1.81 18.29 -0.96
CA PRO A 130 2.64 19.46 -0.67
C PRO A 130 3.84 19.17 0.21
N ASN A 131 3.75 18.11 1.03
CA ASN A 131 4.75 17.73 2.02
C ASN A 131 5.70 16.64 1.50
N LEU A 132 5.51 16.18 0.26
CA LEU A 132 6.28 15.08 -0.33
C LEU A 132 7.35 15.62 -1.28
N PRO A 133 8.55 14.98 -1.33
CA PRO A 133 9.55 15.27 -2.35
C PRO A 133 9.00 15.08 -3.76
N CYS A 134 9.51 15.84 -4.73
CA CYS A 134 9.02 15.83 -6.12
C CYS A 134 8.96 14.42 -6.73
N HIS A 135 9.97 13.58 -6.47
CA HIS A 135 10.00 12.19 -6.92
C HIS A 135 8.83 11.36 -6.34
N THR A 136 8.65 11.40 -5.02
CA THR A 136 7.58 10.72 -4.28
C THR A 136 6.19 11.18 -4.73
N THR A 137 6.02 12.49 -4.92
CA THR A 137 4.81 13.11 -5.48
C THR A 137 4.48 12.56 -6.86
N THR A 138 5.48 12.48 -7.75
CA THR A 138 5.31 11.95 -9.11
C THR A 138 4.91 10.47 -9.09
N GLN A 139 5.56 9.66 -8.25
CA GLN A 139 5.22 8.24 -8.10
C GLN A 139 3.81 8.02 -7.55
N LEU A 140 3.41 8.79 -6.54
CA LEU A 140 2.07 8.72 -5.97
C LEU A 140 1.00 9.06 -7.03
N LEU A 141 1.19 10.14 -7.79
CA LEU A 141 0.26 10.53 -8.86
C LEU A 141 0.19 9.48 -9.97
N ARG A 142 1.33 8.90 -10.36
CA ARG A 142 1.36 7.80 -11.34
C ARG A 142 0.57 6.58 -10.84
N ALA A 143 0.82 6.15 -9.61
CA ALA A 143 0.10 5.02 -9.02
C ALA A 143 -1.41 5.30 -8.92
N ALA A 144 -1.81 6.52 -8.56
CA ALA A 144 -3.20 6.94 -8.43
C ALA A 144 -3.93 7.17 -9.78
N THR A 145 -3.20 7.28 -10.89
CA THR A 145 -3.74 7.69 -12.20
C THR A 145 -4.95 6.85 -12.64
N PRO A 146 -4.97 5.51 -12.52
CA PRO A 146 -6.14 4.73 -12.92
C PRO A 146 -7.38 5.08 -12.10
N LEU A 147 -7.22 5.35 -10.80
CA LEU A 147 -8.32 5.73 -9.91
C LEU A 147 -8.85 7.14 -10.21
N ILE A 148 -7.95 8.08 -10.50
CA ILE A 148 -8.30 9.46 -10.89
C ILE A 148 -9.08 9.48 -12.21
N LYS A 149 -8.74 8.59 -13.15
CA LYS A 149 -9.45 8.49 -14.45
C LYS A 149 -10.90 8.02 -14.29
N VAL A 150 -11.19 7.16 -13.32
CA VAL A 150 -12.53 6.58 -13.13
C VAL A 150 -13.42 7.37 -12.18
N SER A 151 -12.85 8.15 -11.23
CA SER A 151 -13.62 8.95 -10.29
C SER A 151 -13.60 10.43 -10.66
N LEU A 152 -14.72 10.93 -11.22
CA LEU A 152 -14.93 12.34 -11.52
C LEU A 152 -14.72 13.22 -10.28
N ALA A 153 -15.31 12.83 -9.16
CA ALA A 153 -15.22 13.58 -7.91
C ALA A 153 -13.78 13.67 -7.38
N LEU A 154 -13.00 12.59 -7.49
CA LEU A 154 -11.59 12.60 -7.10
C LEU A 154 -10.76 13.49 -8.03
N ARG A 155 -11.01 13.43 -9.34
CA ARG A 155 -10.34 14.26 -10.34
C ARG A 155 -10.60 15.75 -10.11
N ASP A 156 -11.85 16.13 -9.90
CA ASP A 156 -12.23 17.53 -9.71
C ASP A 156 -11.65 18.08 -8.39
N TRP A 157 -11.71 17.28 -7.31
CA TRP A 157 -11.06 17.62 -6.05
C TRP A 157 -9.54 17.81 -6.21
N LEU A 158 -8.87 16.90 -6.93
CA LEU A 158 -7.43 16.98 -7.16
C LEU A 158 -7.07 18.23 -7.97
N MET A 159 -7.84 18.55 -9.02
CA MET A 159 -7.65 19.77 -9.80
C MET A 159 -7.76 21.04 -8.95
N ILE A 160 -8.75 21.10 -8.05
CA ILE A 160 -8.90 22.23 -7.13
C ILE A 160 -7.71 22.32 -6.18
N MET A 161 -7.28 21.19 -5.60
CA MET A 161 -6.13 21.15 -4.69
C MET A 161 -4.83 21.58 -5.40
N LEU A 162 -4.52 21.01 -6.57
CA LEU A 162 -3.35 21.39 -7.36
C LEU A 162 -3.35 22.88 -7.71
N ARG A 163 -4.51 23.44 -8.09
CA ARG A 163 -4.65 24.89 -8.33
C ARG A 163 -4.29 25.69 -7.08
N LYS A 164 -4.77 25.30 -5.90
CA LYS A 164 -4.43 25.97 -4.64
C LYS A 164 -2.92 25.93 -4.34
N LEU A 165 -2.24 24.85 -4.71
CA LEU A 165 -0.79 24.71 -4.49
C LEU A 165 0.03 25.60 -5.41
N VAL A 166 -0.44 25.89 -6.63
CA VAL A 166 0.22 26.87 -7.53
C VAL A 166 0.29 28.26 -6.88
N PHE A 167 -0.72 28.61 -6.08
CA PHE A 167 -0.81 29.90 -5.39
C PHE A 167 -0.28 29.89 -3.95
N HIS A 168 0.06 28.73 -3.38
CA HIS A 168 0.83 28.64 -2.14
C HIS A 168 2.30 28.90 -2.46
N ARG A 169 2.67 30.18 -2.51
CA ARG A 169 4.04 30.66 -2.48
C ARG A 169 4.24 31.51 -1.24
#